data_AF-A0A5C7ZUQ9-F1
#
_entry.id   AF-A0A5C7ZUQ9-F1
#
_cell.length_a   1.000
_cell.length_b   1.000
_cell.length_c   1.000
_cell.angle_alpha   90.00
_cell.angle_beta   90.00
_cell.angle_gamma   90.00
#
_symmetry.space_group_name_H-M   'P 1'
#
loop_
_entity.id
_entity.type
_entity.pdbx_description
1 polymer ?
#
loop_
_entity_poly.entity_id
_entity_poly.type
_entity_poly.pdbx_seq_one_letter_code
_entity_poly.pdbx_strand_id
1 'polypeptide(L)'
;MPGRATSPFRQRVLRHSPFSVKWRLPFLRPSGEELAGGIAIDILCIGTLTIFPSVTDAMSCAPHPLFPTAPGQRSVERAMGHAPWLLLEPGFPYGEDLLQHLWASRSFDPHALRTTDGRELEVLKPGRIQHNSGPDLLGAQVRIDGQLWAGTVEVHLRSSEWNAHGHQFDPAYENVVLHVVYAHDADVRTAQGRVLPTLELWPRVPSESIALHYQLMRGQGFVPCAARLGHVDPGRLGAWLEGVLVERMERKTIEVEDLYHRLRGDAAETMYHMLARAFGSKVNAEPFSMLAHALPLRTVQKYRDDALRTEALFFGQAGLLQVDLVDDHPRALQHEHAVLAQLHGLKPAPVAAWMFGRMRPVNFPTIRIAQLAQVLMRTQGAFADLLNADQVPELREMLDVTASDYWTTHYRFDAPAEARTKRLGRAGADHIIINAIVPTLFALGRIRADQAMTDRAMCLLEQLPPESNSILKEWGRHGLSADTAARGQALLELKSRYCMARRCLYCAIGNQLLHSIVQRDVEP
;
A
#
# COMPACT_ATOMS: atom_id res chain seq x y z
N MET A 1 37.12 -35.74 44.28
CA MET A 1 37.84 -34.64 44.97
C MET A 1 38.25 -33.60 43.93
N PRO A 2 38.30 -32.30 44.28
CA PRO A 2 37.33 -31.28 43.88
C PRO A 2 37.61 -30.61 42.52
N GLY A 3 36.63 -29.86 42.01
CA GLY A 3 36.88 -28.77 41.06
C GLY A 3 35.82 -28.62 39.96
N ARG A 4 34.67 -28.01 40.25
CA ARG A 4 33.90 -27.26 39.23
C ARG A 4 33.42 -25.94 39.80
N ALA A 5 33.93 -24.88 39.18
CA ALA A 5 33.61 -23.49 39.44
C ALA A 5 32.16 -23.18 39.01
N THR A 6 31.47 -22.46 39.88
CA THR A 6 30.24 -21.72 39.58
C THR A 6 30.61 -20.26 39.31
N SER A 7 30.03 -19.66 38.27
CA SER A 7 29.97 -18.20 38.06
C SER A 7 28.60 -17.85 37.49
N PRO A 8 27.96 -16.75 37.93
CA PRO A 8 26.51 -16.57 37.76
C PRO A 8 26.16 -15.75 36.51
N PHE A 9 25.12 -16.21 35.82
CA PHE A 9 24.39 -15.46 34.80
C PHE A 9 23.67 -14.25 35.43
N ARG A 10 23.93 -13.06 34.91
CA ARG A 10 23.14 -11.86 35.19
C ARG A 10 21.76 -11.99 34.54
N GLN A 11 20.71 -12.08 35.34
CA GLN A 11 19.34 -11.79 34.92
C GLN A 11 19.22 -10.28 34.63
N ARG A 12 18.82 -9.91 33.41
CA ARG A 12 18.36 -8.56 33.09
C ARG A 12 16.83 -8.61 33.03
N VAL A 13 16.22 -8.07 34.07
CA VAL A 13 14.78 -7.83 34.21
C VAL A 13 14.35 -6.86 33.10
N LEU A 14 13.43 -7.29 32.23
CA LEU A 14 12.70 -6.43 31.31
C LEU A 14 11.76 -5.56 32.14
N ARG A 15 12.07 -4.26 32.24
CA ARG A 15 11.14 -3.26 32.78
C ARG A 15 10.11 -2.91 31.71
N HIS A 16 8.84 -3.03 32.08
CA HIS A 16 7.69 -2.54 31.32
C HIS A 16 7.84 -1.06 30.96
N SER A 17 7.60 -0.73 29.68
CA SER A 17 7.37 0.63 29.20
C SER A 17 5.86 0.90 29.19
N PRO A 18 5.34 1.96 29.85
CA PRO A 18 3.94 2.29 29.82
C PRO A 18 3.68 3.35 28.74
N PHE A 19 3.44 2.93 27.51
CA PHE A 19 2.84 3.80 26.49
C PHE A 19 1.75 3.02 25.75
N SER A 20 0.57 2.93 26.38
CA SER A 20 -0.66 2.59 25.66
C SER A 20 -1.17 3.85 24.98
N VAL A 21 -0.84 4.05 23.70
CA VAL A 21 -1.53 5.06 22.88
C VAL A 21 -2.84 4.43 22.41
N LYS A 22 -3.95 4.79 23.07
CA LYS A 22 -5.29 4.43 22.62
C LYS A 22 -5.61 5.20 21.34
N TRP A 23 -5.47 4.56 20.19
CA TRP A 23 -6.08 5.04 18.95
C TRP A 23 -7.59 4.80 19.01
N ARG A 24 -8.37 5.86 19.26
CA ARG A 24 -9.80 5.86 18.97
C ARG A 24 -10.01 6.60 17.66
N LEU A 25 -10.23 5.86 16.58
CA LEU A 25 -10.83 6.39 15.36
C LEU A 25 -12.28 5.87 15.26
N PRO A 26 -13.24 6.71 14.84
CA PRO A 26 -14.66 6.33 14.82
C PRO A 26 -14.94 5.36 13.65
N PHE A 27 -15.47 4.19 14.00
CA PHE A 27 -16.05 3.24 13.07
C PHE A 27 -17.27 3.86 12.38
N LEU A 28 -17.18 4.10 11.07
CA LEU A 28 -18.35 4.30 10.21
C LEU A 28 -18.85 2.92 9.77
N ARG A 29 -19.97 2.47 10.34
CA ARG A 29 -20.78 1.38 9.77
C ARG A 29 -21.59 1.95 8.59
N PRO A 30 -21.61 1.32 7.41
CA PRO A 30 -22.65 1.58 6.43
C PRO A 30 -23.93 0.86 6.89
N SER A 31 -24.99 1.63 7.14
CA SER A 31 -26.36 1.12 7.20
C SER A 31 -26.80 0.78 5.77
N GLY A 32 -26.92 -0.51 5.46
CA GLY A 32 -27.50 -0.99 4.21
C GLY A 32 -29.01 -1.10 4.34
N GLU A 33 -29.73 -0.21 3.66
CA GLU A 33 -31.08 -0.47 3.16
C GLU A 33 -30.97 -0.88 1.69
N GLU A 34 -31.62 -1.99 1.37
CA GLU A 34 -31.74 -2.58 0.05
C GLU A 34 -32.53 -1.65 -0.89
N LEU A 35 -32.02 -1.42 -2.11
CA LEU A 35 -32.87 -1.22 -3.27
C LEU A 35 -32.29 -1.95 -4.48
N ALA A 36 -33.05 -2.95 -4.92
CA ALA A 36 -32.85 -3.72 -6.13
C ALA A 36 -33.08 -2.84 -7.38
N GLY A 37 -32.26 -3.05 -8.41
CA GLY A 37 -32.43 -2.40 -9.70
C GLY A 37 -31.33 -2.81 -10.68
N GLY A 38 -31.48 -3.98 -11.28
CA GLY A 38 -30.57 -4.45 -12.34
C GLY A 38 -30.77 -3.65 -13.63
N ILE A 39 -29.68 -3.21 -14.23
CA ILE A 39 -29.61 -2.83 -15.64
C ILE A 39 -28.30 -3.41 -16.18
N ALA A 40 -28.43 -4.35 -17.11
CA ALA A 40 -27.34 -4.89 -17.91
C ALA A 40 -26.89 -3.83 -18.93
N ILE A 41 -25.59 -3.61 -19.05
CA ILE A 41 -25.00 -2.83 -20.13
C ILE A 41 -23.99 -3.73 -20.83
N ASP A 42 -24.38 -4.23 -22.00
CA ASP A 42 -23.50 -4.85 -22.98
C ASP A 42 -22.52 -3.80 -23.53
N ILE A 43 -21.22 -4.08 -23.43
CA ILE A 43 -20.18 -3.29 -24.10
C ILE A 43 -19.53 -4.16 -25.17
N LEU A 44 -19.92 -3.92 -26.41
CA LEU A 44 -19.21 -4.35 -27.62
C LEU A 44 -17.87 -3.59 -27.71
N CYS A 45 -16.76 -4.32 -27.57
CA CYS A 45 -15.42 -3.82 -27.90
C CYS A 45 -15.12 -4.09 -29.38
N ILE A 46 -15.10 -3.03 -30.20
CA ILE A 46 -14.46 -3.02 -31.52
C ILE A 46 -13.38 -1.94 -31.46
N GLY A 47 -12.11 -2.33 -31.61
CA GLY A 47 -10.97 -1.42 -31.58
C GLY A 47 -9.77 -2.03 -32.26
N THR A 48 -9.57 -1.61 -33.51
CA THR A 48 -8.62 -2.07 -34.51
C THR A 48 -7.17 -1.72 -34.13
N LEU A 49 -6.24 -2.67 -34.35
CA LEU A 49 -4.79 -2.50 -34.25
C LEU A 49 -4.25 -1.73 -35.47
N THR A 50 -3.44 -0.69 -35.24
CA THR A 50 -2.60 -0.08 -36.28
C THR A 50 -1.13 -0.15 -35.85
N ILE A 51 -0.33 -0.84 -36.66
CA ILE A 51 1.11 -1.07 -36.49
C ILE A 51 1.86 -0.02 -37.32
N PHE A 52 2.92 0.59 -36.76
CA PHE A 52 3.93 1.32 -37.53
C PHE A 52 5.33 0.71 -37.28
N PRO A 53 6.18 0.58 -38.31
CA PRO A 53 7.42 -0.18 -38.24
C PRO A 53 8.62 0.65 -37.75
N SER A 54 9.61 -0.12 -37.27
CA SER A 54 10.93 0.27 -36.79
C SER A 54 11.83 0.87 -37.88
N VAL A 55 12.68 1.82 -37.50
CA VAL A 55 13.91 2.17 -38.24
C VAL A 55 15.09 2.05 -37.30
N THR A 56 16.01 1.16 -37.67
CA THR A 56 17.38 1.02 -37.19
C THR A 56 18.28 2.02 -37.89
N ASP A 57 19.24 2.63 -37.18
CA ASP A 57 20.60 2.76 -37.70
C ASP A 57 21.60 3.13 -36.60
N ALA A 58 22.78 2.54 -36.71
CA ALA A 58 23.94 2.67 -35.84
C ALA A 58 24.95 3.64 -36.45
N MET A 59 25.69 4.43 -35.66
CA MET A 59 27.08 4.81 -35.99
C MET A 59 27.86 5.50 -34.85
N SER A 60 28.99 4.85 -34.52
CA SER A 60 30.35 5.31 -34.12
C SER A 60 30.64 6.35 -33.01
N CYS A 61 31.60 5.97 -32.17
CA CYS A 61 32.33 6.70 -31.12
C CYS A 61 33.33 7.77 -31.62
N ALA A 62 33.57 8.83 -30.83
CA ALA A 62 34.86 9.31 -30.23
C ALA A 62 34.66 10.71 -29.53
N PRO A 63 35.65 11.34 -28.84
CA PRO A 63 35.71 11.51 -27.38
C PRO A 63 35.55 12.95 -26.81
N HIS A 64 35.16 13.05 -25.53
CA HIS A 64 35.27 14.11 -24.48
C HIS A 64 35.47 15.62 -24.86
N PRO A 65 34.88 16.60 -24.13
CA PRO A 65 35.21 16.81 -22.70
C PRO A 65 34.14 17.48 -21.78
N LEU A 66 34.47 17.50 -20.48
CA LEU A 66 33.96 18.36 -19.41
C LEU A 66 32.52 18.13 -18.89
N PHE A 67 32.45 17.70 -17.64
CA PHE A 67 31.25 17.63 -16.80
C PHE A 67 30.53 19.00 -16.73
N PRO A 68 29.22 19.07 -17.05
CA PRO A 68 28.38 20.10 -16.49
C PRO A 68 27.81 19.62 -15.14
N THR A 69 27.91 20.51 -14.17
CA THR A 69 27.22 20.50 -12.88
C THR A 69 25.76 20.04 -12.97
N ALA A 70 25.29 19.33 -11.94
CA ALA A 70 23.97 18.71 -11.84
C ALA A 70 22.80 19.62 -12.28
N PRO A 71 21.80 19.12 -13.04
CA PRO A 71 20.70 19.93 -13.59
C PRO A 71 19.71 20.51 -12.56
N GLY A 72 19.91 20.30 -11.26
CA GLY A 72 18.96 20.66 -10.22
C GLY A 72 19.14 22.05 -9.61
N GLN A 73 20.34 22.64 -9.65
CA GLN A 73 20.63 23.88 -8.89
C GLN A 73 20.12 25.15 -9.60
N ARG A 74 20.29 25.27 -10.93
CA ARG A 74 19.86 26.45 -11.69
C ARG A 74 18.33 26.65 -11.75
N SER A 75 17.54 25.59 -11.59
CA SER A 75 16.07 25.70 -11.52
C SER A 75 15.57 26.16 -10.16
N VAL A 76 16.32 25.88 -9.09
CA VAL A 76 15.94 26.26 -7.72
C VAL A 76 16.17 27.76 -7.50
N GLU A 77 17.29 28.31 -7.96
CA GLU A 77 17.59 29.75 -7.85
C GLU A 77 16.60 30.61 -8.65
N ARG A 78 16.18 30.15 -9.84
CA ARG A 78 15.14 30.81 -10.63
C ARG A 78 13.75 30.71 -9.98
N ALA A 79 13.47 29.58 -9.33
CA ALA A 79 12.23 29.40 -8.58
C ALA A 79 12.17 30.27 -7.33
N MET A 80 13.28 30.59 -6.66
CA MET A 80 13.26 31.41 -5.43
C MET A 80 12.84 32.87 -5.68
N GLY A 81 13.24 33.50 -6.80
CA GLY A 81 12.79 34.84 -7.16
C GLY A 81 11.33 34.92 -7.67
N HIS A 82 10.79 33.79 -8.13
CA HIS A 82 9.41 33.65 -8.63
C HIS A 82 8.50 32.85 -7.66
N ALA A 83 9.04 32.39 -6.53
CA ALA A 83 8.39 31.44 -5.64
C ALA A 83 7.03 31.92 -5.11
N PRO A 84 6.88 33.20 -4.75
CA PRO A 84 5.57 33.74 -4.42
C PRO A 84 4.55 33.55 -5.56
N TRP A 85 4.96 33.81 -6.80
CA TRP A 85 4.08 33.70 -7.97
C TRP A 85 3.80 32.26 -8.41
N LEU A 86 4.59 31.27 -7.98
CA LEU A 86 4.40 29.85 -8.34
C LEU A 86 3.03 29.33 -7.93
N LEU A 87 2.49 29.77 -6.79
CA LEU A 87 1.19 29.31 -6.33
C LEU A 87 0.06 29.79 -7.25
N LEU A 88 0.26 30.93 -7.92
CA LEU A 88 -0.69 31.54 -8.85
C LEU A 88 -0.46 31.13 -10.31
N GLU A 89 0.54 30.29 -10.59
CA GLU A 89 0.78 29.78 -11.94
C GLU A 89 -0.34 28.79 -12.32
N PRO A 90 -1.07 29.01 -13.44
CA PRO A 90 -2.11 28.08 -13.89
C PRO A 90 -1.60 26.65 -14.14
N GLY A 91 -0.30 26.50 -14.38
CA GLY A 91 0.36 25.21 -14.58
C GLY A 91 0.71 24.46 -13.29
N PHE A 92 0.38 25.00 -12.11
CA PHE A 92 0.62 24.37 -10.81
C PHE A 92 -0.71 23.90 -10.17
N PRO A 93 -1.18 22.68 -10.49
CA PRO A 93 -2.52 22.21 -10.13
C PRO A 93 -2.69 21.85 -8.64
N TYR A 94 -1.69 22.15 -7.80
CA TYR A 94 -1.66 21.82 -6.37
C TYR A 94 -1.63 23.08 -5.49
N GLY A 95 -1.89 24.25 -6.07
CA GLY A 95 -1.82 25.53 -5.35
C GLY A 95 -2.77 25.58 -4.16
N GLU A 96 -4.06 25.28 -4.39
CA GLU A 96 -5.08 25.27 -3.34
C GLU A 96 -4.83 24.16 -2.31
N ASP A 97 -4.48 22.94 -2.75
CA ASP A 97 -4.10 21.84 -1.86
C ASP A 97 -3.00 22.26 -0.88
N LEU A 98 -1.96 22.94 -1.38
CA LEU A 98 -0.90 23.48 -0.53
C LEU A 98 -1.42 24.54 0.42
N LEU A 99 -2.23 25.48 -0.05
CA LEU A 99 -2.76 26.57 0.77
C LEU A 99 -3.66 26.05 1.89
N GLN A 100 -4.56 25.12 1.58
CA GLN A 100 -5.38 24.40 2.55
C GLN A 100 -4.52 23.70 3.59
N HIS A 101 -3.45 23.01 3.15
CA HIS A 101 -2.52 22.36 4.05
C HIS A 101 -1.78 23.36 4.95
N LEU A 102 -1.27 24.47 4.41
CA LEU A 102 -0.58 25.50 5.18
C LEU A 102 -1.52 26.13 6.21
N TRP A 103 -2.77 26.40 5.84
CA TRP A 103 -3.79 26.89 6.76
C TRP A 103 -4.11 25.88 7.87
N ALA A 104 -4.47 24.64 7.51
CA ALA A 104 -4.87 23.60 8.46
C ALA A 104 -3.77 23.26 9.47
N SER A 105 -2.52 23.30 9.00
CA SER A 105 -1.33 23.00 9.79
C SER A 105 -0.73 24.22 10.51
N ARG A 106 -1.32 25.41 10.31
CA ARG A 106 -0.81 26.71 10.81
C ARG A 106 0.65 27.00 10.41
N SER A 107 1.00 26.62 9.19
CA SER A 107 2.34 26.79 8.60
C SER A 107 2.48 28.14 7.90
N PHE A 108 2.24 29.23 8.63
CA PHE A 108 2.36 30.62 8.18
C PHE A 108 2.61 31.51 9.40
N ASP A 109 3.03 32.76 9.20
CA ASP A 109 3.24 33.71 10.30
C ASP A 109 1.92 34.06 11.02
N PRO A 110 1.72 33.66 12.29
CA PRO A 110 0.48 33.88 13.01
C PRO A 110 0.42 35.25 13.73
N HIS A 111 1.45 36.09 13.66
CA HIS A 111 1.51 37.31 14.47
C HIS A 111 0.57 38.40 13.98
N ALA A 112 -0.31 38.90 14.86
CA ALA A 112 -1.21 40.02 14.53
C ALA A 112 -1.98 39.81 13.21
N LEU A 113 -2.66 38.65 13.10
CA LEU A 113 -3.53 38.40 11.95
C LEU A 113 -4.64 39.45 11.88
N ARG A 114 -4.89 39.92 10.66
CA ARG A 114 -5.97 40.85 10.37
C ARG A 114 -6.68 40.41 9.10
N THR A 115 -7.98 40.65 9.05
CA THR A 115 -8.74 40.54 7.80
C THR A 115 -8.36 41.67 6.84
N THR A 116 -8.74 41.54 5.58
CA THR A 116 -8.46 42.54 4.52
C THR A 116 -9.11 43.90 4.79
N ASP A 117 -10.17 43.95 5.62
CA ASP A 117 -10.80 45.18 6.12
C ASP A 117 -10.23 45.67 7.48
N GLY A 118 -9.14 45.07 7.96
CA GLY A 118 -8.34 45.55 9.10
C GLY A 118 -8.76 45.02 10.48
N ARG A 119 -9.81 44.20 10.57
CA ARG A 119 -10.31 43.62 11.83
C ARG A 119 -9.32 42.62 12.42
N GLU A 120 -9.19 42.59 13.74
CA GLU A 120 -8.30 41.67 14.44
C GLU A 120 -8.81 40.23 14.30
N LEU A 121 -7.93 39.29 13.94
CA LEU A 121 -8.25 37.88 13.73
C LEU A 121 -7.42 36.99 14.66
N GLU A 122 -8.07 36.04 15.32
CA GLU A 122 -7.41 34.97 16.09
C GLU A 122 -7.94 33.61 15.64
N VAL A 123 -7.03 32.68 15.34
CA VAL A 123 -7.38 31.33 14.91
C VAL A 123 -7.36 30.37 16.11
N LEU A 124 -8.55 30.06 16.64
CA LEU A 124 -8.68 29.11 17.74
C LEU A 124 -8.65 27.66 17.24
N LYS A 125 -9.35 27.38 16.13
CA LYS A 125 -9.31 26.10 15.39
C LYS A 125 -9.36 26.40 13.89
N PRO A 126 -8.37 25.98 13.08
CA PRO A 126 -8.37 26.24 11.64
C PRO A 126 -9.46 25.45 10.89
N GLY A 127 -10.02 24.42 11.53
CA GLY A 127 -10.94 23.46 10.91
C GLY A 127 -10.19 22.20 10.46
N ARG A 128 -10.95 21.22 9.94
CA ARG A 128 -10.43 19.98 9.37
C ARG A 128 -10.76 19.93 7.88
N ILE A 129 -9.73 19.74 7.05
CA ILE A 129 -9.89 19.54 5.60
C ILE A 129 -10.87 18.39 5.34
N GLN A 130 -11.83 18.64 4.45
CA GLN A 130 -12.69 17.63 3.85
C GLN A 130 -12.42 17.49 2.36
N HIS A 131 -12.84 16.38 1.76
CA HIS A 131 -12.73 16.12 0.33
C HIS A 131 -14.09 15.87 -0.34
N ASN A 132 -15.16 16.18 0.39
CA ASN A 132 -16.52 16.09 -0.12
C ASN A 132 -16.94 17.46 -0.66
N SER A 133 -18.13 17.53 -1.27
CA SER A 133 -18.71 18.79 -1.71
C SER A 133 -18.91 19.78 -0.55
N GLY A 134 -18.82 21.07 -0.86
CA GLY A 134 -18.97 22.16 0.11
C GLY A 134 -17.62 22.69 0.61
N PRO A 135 -17.63 23.53 1.66
CA PRO A 135 -16.43 24.27 2.04
C PRO A 135 -15.23 23.41 2.44
N ASP A 136 -14.03 23.93 2.20
CA ASP A 136 -12.78 23.17 2.33
C ASP A 136 -12.50 22.61 3.73
N LEU A 137 -12.73 23.43 4.78
CA LEU A 137 -12.47 23.02 6.16
C LEU A 137 -13.72 23.12 7.03
N LEU A 138 -14.02 22.03 7.72
CA LEU A 138 -15.15 21.91 8.63
C LEU A 138 -14.77 22.19 10.08
N GLY A 139 -15.69 22.80 10.84
CA GLY A 139 -15.58 22.94 12.29
C GLY A 139 -14.48 23.92 12.75
N ALA A 140 -14.23 24.96 11.96
CA ALA A 140 -13.32 26.04 12.33
C ALA A 140 -13.91 26.91 13.44
N GLN A 141 -13.03 27.50 14.24
CA GLN A 141 -13.37 28.48 15.28
C GLN A 141 -12.37 29.64 15.19
N VAL A 142 -12.88 30.85 14.96
CA VAL A 142 -12.06 32.06 14.83
C VAL A 142 -12.68 33.18 15.66
N ARG A 143 -11.85 34.08 16.17
CA ARG A 143 -12.31 35.31 16.83
C ARG A 143 -11.99 36.48 15.90
N ILE A 144 -13.00 37.29 15.60
CA ILE A 144 -12.87 38.48 14.73
C ILE A 144 -13.39 39.68 15.51
N ASP A 145 -12.53 40.67 15.78
CA ASP A 145 -12.80 41.84 16.65
C ASP A 145 -13.47 41.46 17.98
N GLY A 146 -12.93 40.44 18.66
CA GLY A 146 -13.46 39.96 19.94
C GLY A 146 -14.67 39.02 19.85
N GLN A 147 -15.37 38.96 18.72
CA GLN A 147 -16.51 38.07 18.53
C GLN A 147 -16.06 36.66 18.11
N LEU A 148 -16.54 35.63 18.80
CA LEU A 148 -16.29 34.23 18.44
C LEU A 148 -17.24 33.78 17.32
N TRP A 149 -16.67 33.17 16.29
CA TRP A 149 -17.35 32.54 15.16
C TRP A 149 -17.02 31.05 15.11
N ALA A 150 -18.01 30.22 14.81
CA ALA A 150 -17.86 28.78 14.60
C ALA A 150 -18.56 28.38 13.31
N GLY A 151 -17.86 27.74 12.39
CA GLY A 151 -18.38 27.39 11.07
C GLY A 151 -17.35 26.73 10.19
N THR A 152 -17.35 27.05 8.89
CA THR A 152 -16.40 26.52 7.91
C THR A 152 -15.40 27.58 7.45
N VAL A 153 -14.27 27.12 6.91
CA VAL A 153 -13.31 27.97 6.20
C VAL A 153 -13.27 27.54 4.75
N GLU A 154 -13.27 28.52 3.86
CA GLU A 154 -13.05 28.32 2.44
C GLU A 154 -11.68 28.83 2.03
N VAL A 155 -10.99 28.11 1.14
CA VAL A 155 -9.63 28.44 0.72
C VAL A 155 -9.57 28.60 -0.79
N HIS A 156 -8.99 29.70 -1.26
CA HIS A 156 -8.79 29.94 -2.69
C HIS A 156 -7.41 30.56 -2.95
N LEU A 157 -6.90 30.46 -4.17
CA LEU A 157 -5.69 31.19 -4.55
C LEU A 157 -5.97 32.68 -4.64
N ARG A 158 -7.12 33.04 -5.20
CA ARG A 158 -7.59 34.42 -5.37
C ARG A 158 -8.97 34.59 -4.76
N SER A 159 -9.24 35.74 -4.14
CA SER A 159 -10.59 35.95 -3.59
C SER A 159 -11.68 35.97 -4.68
N SER A 160 -11.38 36.47 -5.88
CA SER A 160 -12.30 36.42 -7.03
C SER A 160 -12.75 35.00 -7.44
N GLU A 161 -12.01 33.95 -7.09
CA GLU A 161 -12.38 32.56 -7.39
C GLU A 161 -13.67 32.12 -6.69
N TRP A 162 -14.01 32.76 -5.55
CA TRP A 162 -15.31 32.59 -4.91
C TRP A 162 -16.48 32.78 -5.90
N ASN A 163 -16.40 33.85 -6.71
CA ASN A 163 -17.41 34.17 -7.69
C ASN A 163 -17.31 33.27 -8.93
N ALA A 164 -16.10 32.89 -9.32
CA ALA A 164 -15.84 32.03 -10.46
C ALA A 164 -16.39 30.61 -10.24
N HIS A 165 -16.34 30.11 -9.01
CA HIS A 165 -16.89 28.82 -8.61
C HIS A 165 -18.40 28.86 -8.29
N GLY A 166 -19.02 30.04 -8.27
CA GLY A 166 -20.46 30.17 -8.06
C GLY A 166 -20.90 30.10 -6.59
N HIS A 167 -19.97 30.20 -5.64
CA HIS A 167 -20.27 30.10 -4.21
C HIS A 167 -21.17 31.22 -3.68
N GLN A 168 -21.20 32.37 -4.37
CA GLN A 168 -22.14 33.47 -4.12
C GLN A 168 -23.60 33.10 -4.36
N PHE A 169 -23.89 31.94 -4.96
CA PHE A 169 -25.24 31.43 -5.18
C PHE A 169 -25.52 30.13 -4.43
N ASP A 170 -24.54 29.58 -3.72
CA ASP A 170 -24.63 28.26 -3.10
C ASP A 170 -24.89 28.37 -1.58
N PRO A 171 -26.06 27.91 -1.09
CA PRO A 171 -26.39 27.92 0.33
C PRO A 171 -25.42 27.11 1.21
N ALA A 172 -24.70 26.12 0.66
CA ALA A 172 -23.72 25.33 1.41
C ALA A 172 -22.57 26.18 1.96
N TYR A 173 -22.31 27.34 1.34
CA TYR A 173 -21.23 28.26 1.69
C TYR A 173 -21.69 29.39 2.63
N GLU A 174 -22.96 29.43 3.01
CA GLU A 174 -23.48 30.45 3.93
C GLU A 174 -22.87 30.34 5.33
N ASN A 175 -22.39 29.16 5.73
CA ASN A 175 -21.72 28.94 7.02
C ASN A 175 -20.20 29.19 7.00
N VAL A 176 -19.66 29.74 5.91
CA VAL A 176 -18.24 30.12 5.83
C VAL A 176 -18.00 31.33 6.74
N VAL A 177 -17.21 31.13 7.78
CA VAL A 177 -16.90 32.19 8.78
C VAL A 177 -15.64 32.97 8.43
N LEU A 178 -14.78 32.42 7.58
CA LEU A 178 -13.56 33.04 7.11
C LEU A 178 -13.23 32.52 5.71
N HIS A 179 -12.92 33.42 4.79
CA HIS A 179 -12.34 33.11 3.49
C HIS A 179 -10.83 33.31 3.59
N VAL A 180 -10.05 32.27 3.34
CA VAL A 180 -8.59 32.31 3.39
C VAL A 180 -8.10 32.30 1.96
N VAL A 181 -7.34 33.31 1.57
CA VAL A 181 -6.84 33.44 0.21
C VAL A 181 -5.34 33.59 0.18
N TYR A 182 -4.71 33.15 -0.90
CA TYR A 182 -3.30 33.46 -1.08
C TYR A 182 -3.15 34.95 -1.41
N ALA A 183 -3.84 35.44 -2.43
CA ALA A 183 -3.88 36.85 -2.82
C ALA A 183 -5.31 37.40 -2.82
N HIS A 184 -5.52 38.59 -2.26
CA HIS A 184 -6.82 39.26 -2.29
C HIS A 184 -6.96 40.16 -3.51
N ASP A 185 -7.98 39.92 -4.35
CA ASP A 185 -8.22 40.70 -5.58
C ASP A 185 -9.68 41.11 -5.82
N ALA A 186 -10.60 40.70 -4.96
CA ALA A 186 -12.01 41.09 -4.97
C ALA A 186 -12.68 40.90 -3.60
N ASP A 187 -13.62 41.79 -3.26
CA ASP A 187 -14.55 41.58 -2.15
C ASP A 187 -15.64 40.58 -2.54
N VAL A 188 -15.94 39.64 -1.66
CA VAL A 188 -16.88 38.54 -1.94
C VAL A 188 -18.02 38.47 -0.94
N ARG A 189 -19.15 37.91 -1.39
CA ARG A 189 -20.38 37.84 -0.61
C ARG A 189 -21.01 36.46 -0.71
N THR A 190 -21.67 36.04 0.36
CA THR A 190 -22.52 34.84 0.37
C THR A 190 -23.82 35.08 -0.42
N ALA A 191 -24.61 34.03 -0.60
CA ALA A 191 -25.94 34.11 -1.23
C ALA A 191 -26.88 35.09 -0.51
N GLN A 192 -26.74 35.26 0.81
CA GLN A 192 -27.50 36.23 1.58
C GLN A 192 -26.90 37.65 1.57
N GLY A 193 -25.85 37.89 0.79
CA GLY A 193 -25.21 39.20 0.64
C GLY A 193 -24.24 39.56 1.77
N ARG A 194 -23.97 38.65 2.71
CA ARG A 194 -23.00 38.84 3.80
C ARG A 194 -21.60 38.94 3.21
N VAL A 195 -20.88 40.02 3.54
CA VAL A 195 -19.46 40.16 3.20
C VAL A 195 -18.66 39.15 4.01
N LEU A 196 -17.82 38.36 3.34
CA LEU A 196 -16.98 37.39 4.03
C LEU A 196 -15.74 38.08 4.60
N PRO A 197 -15.47 37.91 5.91
CA PRO A 197 -14.16 38.22 6.45
C PRO A 197 -13.11 37.43 5.68
N THR A 198 -12.12 38.11 5.11
CA THR A 198 -11.09 37.50 4.26
C THR A 198 -9.72 37.68 4.87
N LEU A 199 -8.92 36.63 4.94
CA LEU A 199 -7.51 36.65 5.36
C LEU A 199 -6.61 36.39 4.16
N GLU A 200 -5.66 37.29 3.91
CA GLU A 200 -4.62 37.11 2.89
C GLU A 200 -3.37 36.46 3.49
N LEU A 201 -2.91 35.37 2.88
CA LEU A 201 -1.74 34.59 3.32
C LEU A 201 -0.46 34.87 2.52
N TRP A 202 -0.52 35.55 1.38
CA TRP A 202 0.65 35.93 0.58
C TRP A 202 1.83 36.46 1.41
N PRO A 203 1.66 37.48 2.27
CA PRO A 203 2.78 38.04 3.02
C PRO A 203 3.23 37.16 4.19
N ARG A 204 2.56 36.03 4.44
CA ARG A 204 2.70 35.23 5.66
C ARG A 204 3.21 33.81 5.40
N VAL A 205 3.24 33.39 4.15
CA VAL A 205 3.72 32.06 3.75
C VAL A 205 5.16 32.18 3.25
N PRO A 206 6.11 31.44 3.84
CA PRO A 206 7.48 31.41 3.33
C PRO A 206 7.53 30.92 1.88
N SER A 207 8.24 31.66 1.04
CA SER A 207 8.40 31.36 -0.39
C SER A 207 9.07 30.01 -0.61
N GLU A 208 9.96 29.65 0.30
CA GLU A 208 10.67 28.38 0.36
C GLU A 208 9.73 27.19 0.51
N SER A 209 8.61 27.33 1.24
CA SER A 209 7.60 26.30 1.40
C SER A 209 6.88 26.02 0.08
N ILE A 210 6.54 27.07 -0.67
CA ILE A 210 5.93 26.98 -1.99
C ILE A 210 6.90 26.34 -2.98
N ALA A 211 8.14 26.83 -3.03
CA ALA A 211 9.19 26.28 -3.89
C ALA A 211 9.49 24.80 -3.57
N LEU A 212 9.52 24.42 -2.30
CA LEU A 212 9.72 23.03 -1.89
C LEU A 212 8.56 22.15 -2.34
N HIS A 213 7.32 22.56 -2.09
CA HIS A 213 6.16 21.77 -2.50
C HIS A 213 6.13 21.60 -4.02
N TYR A 214 6.38 22.67 -4.77
CA TYR A 214 6.52 22.65 -6.22
C TYR A 214 7.57 21.63 -6.69
N GLN A 215 8.74 21.61 -6.05
CA GLN A 215 9.80 20.63 -6.32
C GLN A 215 9.35 19.19 -6.03
N LEU A 216 8.66 18.94 -4.93
CA LEU A 216 8.12 17.61 -4.60
C LEU A 216 7.08 17.18 -5.67
N MET A 217 6.22 18.09 -6.10
CA MET A 217 5.17 17.81 -7.08
C MET A 217 5.69 17.64 -8.51
N ARG A 218 6.91 18.09 -8.82
CA ARG A 218 7.54 17.91 -10.16
C ARG A 218 8.73 16.96 -10.19
N GLY A 219 9.22 16.54 -9.03
CA GLY A 219 10.35 15.62 -8.92
C GLY A 219 10.12 14.34 -9.72
N GLN A 220 11.14 13.93 -10.48
CA GLN A 220 11.18 12.71 -11.32
C GLN A 220 12.09 11.62 -10.74
N GLY A 221 12.62 11.84 -9.53
CA GLY A 221 13.45 10.85 -8.84
C GLY A 221 12.66 9.63 -8.39
N PHE A 222 13.36 8.66 -7.80
CA PHE A 222 12.74 7.44 -7.26
C PHE A 222 11.56 7.75 -6.35
N VAL A 223 11.65 8.76 -5.47
CA VAL A 223 10.52 9.34 -4.74
C VAL A 223 10.65 10.87 -4.71
N PRO A 224 9.55 11.63 -4.58
CA PRO A 224 9.58 13.10 -4.57
C PRO A 224 10.62 13.70 -3.61
N CYS A 225 10.70 13.15 -2.40
CA CYS A 225 11.57 13.64 -1.33
C CYS A 225 12.99 13.05 -1.34
N ALA A 226 13.38 12.26 -2.35
CA ALA A 226 14.60 11.45 -2.33
C ALA A 226 15.88 12.25 -1.96
N ALA A 227 16.04 13.45 -2.52
CA ALA A 227 17.20 14.30 -2.27
C ALA A 227 17.25 14.91 -0.85
N ARG A 228 16.14 14.83 -0.10
CA ARG A 228 15.97 15.47 1.21
C ARG A 228 15.70 14.48 2.34
N LEU A 229 15.72 13.17 2.07
CA LEU A 229 15.47 12.14 3.07
C LEU A 229 16.46 12.19 4.25
N GLY A 230 17.70 12.64 4.00
CA GLY A 230 18.71 12.81 5.06
C GLY A 230 18.37 13.89 6.11
N HIS A 231 17.39 14.76 5.84
CA HIS A 231 16.94 15.80 6.78
C HIS A 231 15.71 15.38 7.61
N VAL A 232 15.24 14.14 7.44
CA VAL A 232 14.07 13.63 8.16
C VAL A 232 14.53 13.00 9.47
N ASP A 233 13.84 13.35 10.56
CA ASP A 233 14.11 12.76 11.87
C ASP A 233 13.84 11.25 11.85
N PRO A 234 14.85 10.40 12.16
CA PRO A 234 14.67 8.95 12.19
C PRO A 234 13.57 8.49 13.15
N GLY A 235 13.36 9.18 14.27
CA GLY A 235 12.33 8.85 15.26
C GLY A 235 10.91 9.02 14.69
N ARG A 236 10.62 10.20 14.14
CA ARG A 236 9.36 10.48 13.42
C ARG A 236 9.14 9.56 12.22
N LEU A 237 10.20 9.23 11.50
CA LEU A 237 10.11 8.30 10.38
C LEU A 237 9.72 6.88 10.83
N GLY A 238 10.26 6.40 11.96
CA GLY A 238 9.90 5.11 12.53
C GLY A 238 8.41 5.02 12.84
N ALA A 239 7.90 5.96 13.66
CA ALA A 239 6.48 6.03 14.01
C ALA A 239 5.57 6.19 12.77
N TRP A 240 6.02 6.94 11.76
CA TRP A 240 5.28 7.06 10.50
C TRP A 240 5.20 5.73 9.75
N LEU A 241 6.31 4.99 9.64
CA LEU A 241 6.34 3.71 8.95
C LEU A 241 5.52 2.63 9.69
N GLU A 242 5.42 2.69 11.02
CA GLU A 242 4.49 1.85 11.79
C GLU A 242 3.03 2.14 11.39
N GLY A 243 2.63 3.42 11.32
CA GLY A 243 1.30 3.81 10.85
C GLY A 243 1.02 3.34 9.41
N VAL A 244 1.98 3.54 8.50
CA VAL A 244 1.87 3.09 7.11
C VAL A 244 1.79 1.56 7.00
N LEU A 245 2.44 0.81 7.91
CA LEU A 245 2.31 -0.64 7.96
C LEU A 245 0.89 -1.05 8.36
N VAL A 246 0.30 -0.39 9.36
CA VAL A 246 -1.09 -0.63 9.76
C VAL A 246 -2.04 -0.34 8.60
N GLU A 247 -1.90 0.81 7.92
CA GLU A 247 -2.69 1.14 6.72
C GLU A 247 -2.58 0.05 5.64
N ARG A 248 -1.36 -0.47 5.43
CA ARG A 248 -1.14 -1.57 4.49
C ARG A 248 -1.91 -2.82 4.92
N MET A 249 -1.84 -3.18 6.19
CA MET A 249 -2.52 -4.35 6.73
C MET A 249 -4.02 -4.21 6.56
N GLU A 250 -4.62 -3.10 7.00
CA GLU A 250 -6.03 -2.81 6.81
C GLU A 250 -6.45 -2.94 5.34
N ARG A 251 -5.68 -2.35 4.41
CA ARG A 251 -5.97 -2.46 2.98
C ARG A 251 -5.82 -3.90 2.45
N LYS A 252 -4.81 -4.65 2.91
CA LYS A 252 -4.56 -6.02 2.47
C LYS A 252 -5.57 -7.02 3.04
N THR A 253 -6.14 -6.75 4.21
CA THR A 253 -7.11 -7.66 4.83
C THR A 253 -8.52 -7.50 4.29
N ILE A 254 -8.87 -6.39 3.64
CA ILE A 254 -10.18 -6.23 2.97
C ILE A 254 -10.46 -7.43 2.04
N GLU A 255 -9.52 -7.77 1.16
CA GLU A 255 -9.66 -8.92 0.23
C GLU A 255 -9.85 -10.25 0.97
N VAL A 256 -9.25 -10.39 2.16
CA VAL A 256 -9.34 -11.60 2.98
C VAL A 256 -10.67 -11.67 3.72
N GLU A 257 -11.12 -10.55 4.28
CA GLU A 257 -12.40 -10.42 4.97
C GLU A 257 -13.55 -10.74 3.99
N ASP A 258 -13.51 -10.16 2.79
CA ASP A 258 -14.48 -10.45 1.72
C ASP A 258 -14.47 -11.93 1.32
N LEU A 259 -13.27 -12.53 1.19
CA LEU A 259 -13.13 -13.95 0.88
C LEU A 259 -13.71 -14.82 2.00
N TYR A 260 -13.40 -14.53 3.26
CA TYR A 260 -13.91 -15.25 4.42
C TYR A 260 -15.44 -15.22 4.48
N HIS A 261 -16.06 -14.07 4.22
CA HIS A 261 -17.51 -13.94 4.17
C HIS A 261 -18.13 -14.74 3.00
N ARG A 262 -17.54 -14.69 1.80
CA ARG A 262 -17.98 -15.50 0.65
C ARG A 262 -17.86 -17.00 0.90
N LEU A 263 -16.84 -17.40 1.67
CA LEU A 263 -16.63 -18.77 2.11
C LEU A 263 -17.43 -19.13 3.37
N ARG A 264 -18.44 -18.33 3.74
CA ARG A 264 -19.38 -18.58 4.85
C ARG A 264 -18.68 -18.73 6.21
N GLY A 265 -17.57 -18.03 6.40
CA GLY A 265 -16.82 -18.02 7.64
C GLY A 265 -15.88 -19.22 7.82
N ASP A 266 -15.56 -19.95 6.75
CA ASP A 266 -14.58 -21.04 6.82
C ASP A 266 -13.14 -20.51 6.80
N ALA A 267 -12.50 -20.48 7.98
CA ALA A 267 -11.13 -20.02 8.14
C ALA A 267 -10.09 -20.92 7.44
N ALA A 268 -10.33 -22.24 7.37
CA ALA A 268 -9.40 -23.17 6.76
C ALA A 268 -9.44 -23.04 5.22
N GLU A 269 -10.63 -22.97 4.64
CA GLU A 269 -10.81 -22.70 3.21
C GLU A 269 -10.26 -21.32 2.84
N THR A 270 -10.48 -20.29 3.68
CA THR A 270 -9.89 -18.96 3.47
C THR A 270 -8.36 -19.02 3.44
N MET A 271 -7.74 -19.70 4.42
CA MET A 271 -6.28 -19.87 4.44
C MET A 271 -5.79 -20.64 3.20
N TYR A 272 -6.49 -21.69 2.76
CA TYR A 272 -6.16 -22.44 1.55
C TYR A 272 -6.11 -21.54 0.31
N HIS A 273 -7.13 -20.72 0.11
CA HIS A 273 -7.18 -19.76 -1.00
C HIS A 273 -6.05 -18.72 -0.93
N MET A 274 -5.74 -18.22 0.28
CA MET A 274 -4.65 -17.26 0.48
C MET A 274 -3.28 -17.89 0.24
N LEU A 275 -3.06 -19.13 0.70
CA LEU A 275 -1.85 -19.90 0.41
C LEU A 275 -1.68 -20.10 -1.09
N ALA A 276 -2.71 -20.62 -1.77
CA ALA A 276 -2.67 -20.83 -3.21
C ALA A 276 -2.27 -19.55 -3.94
N ARG A 277 -2.96 -18.44 -3.67
CA ARG A 277 -2.64 -17.14 -4.27
C ARG A 277 -1.19 -16.71 -4.03
N ALA A 278 -0.65 -16.91 -2.82
CA ALA A 278 0.74 -16.58 -2.52
C ALA A 278 1.76 -17.49 -3.23
N PHE A 279 1.47 -18.78 -3.43
CA PHE A 279 2.30 -19.67 -4.25
C PHE A 279 2.44 -19.20 -5.70
N GLY A 280 1.44 -18.50 -6.22
CA GLY A 280 1.49 -17.86 -7.53
C GLY A 280 2.40 -16.63 -7.62
N SER A 281 2.82 -16.07 -6.48
CA SER A 281 3.49 -14.76 -6.42
C SER A 281 2.73 -13.70 -7.24
N LYS A 282 3.37 -12.58 -7.64
CA LYS A 282 2.67 -11.54 -8.43
C LYS A 282 2.15 -12.03 -9.79
N VAL A 283 2.87 -12.93 -10.46
CA VAL A 283 2.62 -13.28 -11.87
C VAL A 283 1.50 -14.30 -12.02
N ASN A 284 1.45 -15.32 -11.15
CA ASN A 284 0.46 -16.39 -11.21
C ASN A 284 -0.53 -16.37 -10.03
N ALA A 285 -0.59 -15.30 -9.22
CA ALA A 285 -1.54 -15.19 -8.11
C ALA A 285 -3.00 -15.44 -8.54
N GLU A 286 -3.41 -14.91 -9.69
CA GLU A 286 -4.77 -15.07 -10.18
C GLU A 286 -5.05 -16.50 -10.68
N PRO A 287 -4.20 -17.11 -11.54
CA PRO A 287 -4.31 -18.53 -11.88
C PRO A 287 -4.39 -19.47 -10.67
N PHE A 288 -3.57 -19.24 -9.63
CA PHE A 288 -3.65 -20.02 -8.40
C PHE A 288 -4.93 -19.76 -7.61
N SER A 289 -5.44 -18.53 -7.62
CA SER A 289 -6.75 -18.24 -7.00
C SER A 289 -7.85 -19.00 -7.72
N MET A 290 -7.85 -19.01 -9.05
CA MET A 290 -8.81 -19.79 -9.85
C MET A 290 -8.70 -21.29 -9.56
N LEU A 291 -7.48 -21.82 -9.40
CA LEU A 291 -7.26 -23.21 -9.01
C LEU A 291 -7.90 -23.53 -7.65
N ALA A 292 -7.72 -22.67 -6.64
CA ALA A 292 -8.33 -22.87 -5.33
C ALA A 292 -9.87 -22.86 -5.42
N HIS A 293 -10.46 -21.95 -6.20
CA HIS A 293 -11.91 -21.94 -6.45
C HIS A 293 -12.41 -23.19 -7.18
N ALA A 294 -11.62 -23.72 -8.12
CA ALA A 294 -11.96 -24.92 -8.88
C ALA A 294 -11.77 -26.22 -8.08
N LEU A 295 -11.05 -26.18 -6.96
CA LEU A 295 -10.71 -27.34 -6.15
C LEU A 295 -10.96 -27.05 -4.65
N PRO A 296 -12.18 -27.26 -4.15
CA PRO A 296 -12.52 -27.02 -2.75
C PRO A 296 -11.63 -27.81 -1.78
N LEU A 297 -11.20 -27.20 -0.68
CA LEU A 297 -10.30 -27.81 0.31
C LEU A 297 -10.83 -29.15 0.82
N ARG A 298 -12.12 -29.23 1.12
CA ARG A 298 -12.79 -30.45 1.59
C ARG A 298 -12.62 -31.65 0.64
N THR A 299 -12.45 -31.40 -0.66
CA THR A 299 -12.22 -32.46 -1.65
C THR A 299 -10.79 -32.96 -1.55
N VAL A 300 -9.83 -32.05 -1.47
CA VAL A 300 -8.40 -32.37 -1.32
C VAL A 300 -8.14 -33.13 -0.02
N GLN A 301 -8.77 -32.71 1.09
CA GLN A 301 -8.63 -33.35 2.40
C GLN A 301 -8.98 -34.85 2.40
N LYS A 302 -9.88 -35.31 1.52
CA LYS A 302 -10.24 -36.75 1.41
C LYS A 302 -9.08 -37.62 0.92
N TYR A 303 -8.08 -37.02 0.27
CA TYR A 303 -6.97 -37.73 -0.38
C TYR A 303 -5.61 -37.28 0.15
N ARG A 304 -5.57 -36.50 1.23
CA ARG A 304 -4.36 -35.87 1.78
C ARG A 304 -3.24 -36.84 2.19
N ASP A 305 -3.56 -38.12 2.37
CA ASP A 305 -2.60 -39.18 2.72
C ASP A 305 -2.06 -39.92 1.47
N ASP A 306 -2.46 -39.49 0.28
CA ASP A 306 -2.10 -40.08 -1.01
C ASP A 306 -1.53 -38.99 -1.94
N ALA A 307 -0.20 -39.00 -2.12
CA ALA A 307 0.52 -38.01 -2.91
C ALA A 307 0.06 -37.99 -4.37
N LEU A 308 -0.13 -39.16 -4.98
CA LEU A 308 -0.49 -39.29 -6.37
C LEU A 308 -1.87 -38.68 -6.62
N ARG A 309 -2.86 -39.02 -5.79
CA ARG A 309 -4.22 -38.49 -5.92
C ARG A 309 -4.33 -37.01 -5.59
N THR A 310 -3.59 -36.55 -4.58
CA THR A 310 -3.54 -35.13 -4.24
C THR A 310 -2.97 -34.32 -5.40
N GLU A 311 -1.83 -34.74 -5.97
CA GLU A 311 -1.25 -34.07 -7.13
C GLU A 311 -2.14 -34.19 -8.37
N ALA A 312 -2.82 -35.33 -8.59
CA ALA A 312 -3.76 -35.51 -9.69
C ALA A 312 -4.91 -34.49 -9.62
N LEU A 313 -5.49 -34.28 -8.43
CA LEU A 313 -6.50 -33.24 -8.21
C LEU A 313 -5.96 -31.86 -8.56
N PHE A 314 -4.78 -31.49 -8.05
CA PHE A 314 -4.22 -30.16 -8.28
C PHE A 314 -3.84 -29.91 -9.75
N PHE A 315 -3.10 -30.81 -10.39
CA PHE A 315 -2.68 -30.63 -11.78
C PHE A 315 -3.83 -30.75 -12.76
N GLY A 316 -4.75 -31.67 -12.51
CA GLY A 316 -5.93 -31.83 -13.33
C GLY A 316 -6.88 -30.64 -13.22
N GLN A 317 -7.09 -30.09 -12.01
CA GLN A 317 -7.87 -28.87 -11.82
C GLN A 317 -7.15 -27.61 -12.29
N ALA A 318 -5.82 -27.62 -12.39
CA ALA A 318 -5.07 -26.59 -13.10
C ALA A 318 -5.23 -26.72 -14.63
N GLY A 319 -5.84 -27.80 -15.13
CA GLY A 319 -5.97 -28.11 -16.55
C GLY A 319 -4.65 -28.57 -17.21
N LEU A 320 -3.59 -28.78 -16.42
CA LEU A 320 -2.25 -29.11 -16.93
C LEU A 320 -2.09 -30.57 -17.36
N LEU A 321 -3.13 -31.40 -17.19
CA LEU A 321 -3.17 -32.80 -17.62
C LEU A 321 -3.99 -33.03 -18.90
N GLN A 322 -4.50 -31.97 -19.53
CA GLN A 322 -5.35 -32.04 -20.73
C GLN A 322 -4.51 -31.99 -22.02
N VAL A 323 -3.44 -32.78 -22.05
CA VAL A 323 -2.51 -32.93 -23.19
C VAL A 323 -2.09 -34.40 -23.30
N ASP A 324 -1.54 -34.78 -24.45
CA ASP A 324 -0.97 -36.12 -24.62
C ASP A 324 0.35 -36.21 -23.85
N LEU A 325 0.33 -36.99 -22.76
CA LEU A 325 1.46 -37.15 -21.85
C LEU A 325 2.20 -38.47 -22.12
N VAL A 326 3.53 -38.43 -22.06
CA VAL A 326 4.39 -39.56 -22.42
C VAL A 326 4.90 -40.30 -21.19
N ASP A 327 5.44 -39.59 -20.20
CA ASP A 327 6.03 -40.20 -19.00
C ASP A 327 4.98 -40.97 -18.17
N ASP A 328 5.39 -42.03 -17.50
CA ASP A 328 4.48 -42.88 -16.71
C ASP A 328 3.79 -42.11 -15.57
N HIS A 329 4.52 -41.21 -14.90
CA HIS A 329 4.00 -40.42 -13.78
C HIS A 329 2.84 -39.48 -14.18
N PRO A 330 2.99 -38.55 -15.14
CA PRO A 330 1.88 -37.70 -15.55
C PRO A 330 0.71 -38.46 -16.17
N ARG A 331 0.93 -39.60 -16.86
CA ARG A 331 -0.17 -40.47 -17.30
C ARG A 331 -0.94 -41.06 -16.11
N ALA A 332 -0.24 -41.45 -15.04
CA ALA A 332 -0.90 -41.91 -13.81
C ALA A 332 -1.73 -40.78 -13.16
N LEU A 333 -1.20 -39.55 -13.10
CA LEU A 333 -1.96 -38.39 -12.63
C LEU A 333 -3.21 -38.13 -13.49
N GLN A 334 -3.09 -38.24 -14.81
CA GLN A 334 -4.20 -38.02 -15.75
C GLN A 334 -5.32 -39.06 -15.53
N HIS A 335 -4.95 -40.33 -15.36
CA HIS A 335 -5.91 -41.40 -15.07
C HIS A 335 -6.62 -41.19 -13.73
N GLU A 336 -5.87 -40.93 -12.66
CA GLU A 336 -6.47 -40.68 -11.33
C GLU A 336 -7.35 -39.42 -11.35
N HIS A 337 -6.93 -38.35 -12.01
CA HIS A 337 -7.74 -37.13 -12.12
C HIS A 337 -9.05 -37.39 -12.86
N ALA A 338 -9.05 -38.16 -13.96
CA ALA A 338 -10.27 -38.47 -14.70
C ALA A 338 -11.32 -39.14 -13.79
N VAL A 339 -10.89 -40.11 -12.98
CA VAL A 339 -11.76 -40.80 -12.02
C VAL A 339 -12.27 -39.83 -10.93
N LEU A 340 -11.37 -39.07 -10.33
CA LEU A 340 -11.71 -38.16 -9.22
C LEU A 340 -12.56 -36.97 -9.67
N ALA A 341 -12.32 -36.44 -10.88
CA ALA A 341 -13.09 -35.36 -11.45
C ALA A 341 -14.53 -35.80 -11.72
N GLN A 342 -14.72 -37.02 -12.24
CA GLN A 342 -16.05 -37.60 -12.39
C GLN A 342 -16.73 -37.82 -11.04
N LEU A 343 -16.00 -38.34 -10.05
CA LEU A 343 -16.54 -38.65 -8.71
C LEU A 343 -17.03 -37.40 -7.97
N HIS A 344 -16.30 -36.27 -8.07
CA HIS A 344 -16.62 -35.03 -7.35
C HIS A 344 -17.26 -33.94 -8.22
N GLY A 345 -17.58 -34.25 -9.49
CA GLY A 345 -18.18 -33.31 -10.42
C GLY A 345 -17.30 -32.10 -10.73
N LEU A 346 -15.98 -32.30 -10.79
CA LEU A 346 -14.99 -31.23 -10.92
C LEU A 346 -14.88 -30.74 -12.35
N LYS A 347 -14.73 -29.42 -12.50
CA LYS A 347 -14.43 -28.75 -13.77
C LYS A 347 -13.07 -28.04 -13.65
N PRO A 348 -12.10 -28.32 -14.52
CA PRO A 348 -10.79 -27.67 -14.45
C PRO A 348 -10.84 -26.16 -14.68
N ALA A 349 -9.87 -25.45 -14.14
CA ALA A 349 -9.58 -24.06 -14.48
C ALA A 349 -9.00 -23.93 -15.91
N PRO A 350 -9.16 -22.78 -16.59
CA PRO A 350 -8.60 -22.55 -17.92
C PRO A 350 -7.07 -22.62 -17.96
N VAL A 351 -6.52 -23.49 -18.81
CA VAL A 351 -5.06 -23.72 -18.97
C VAL A 351 -4.31 -22.44 -19.39
N ALA A 352 -4.94 -21.62 -20.24
CA ALA A 352 -4.34 -20.40 -20.77
C ALA A 352 -4.00 -19.35 -19.70
N ALA A 353 -4.47 -19.53 -18.46
CA ALA A 353 -4.16 -18.64 -17.35
C ALA A 353 -2.70 -18.77 -16.87
N TRP A 354 -2.04 -19.92 -17.05
CA TRP A 354 -0.73 -20.19 -16.46
C TRP A 354 0.44 -19.53 -17.20
N MET A 355 1.16 -18.66 -16.51
CA MET A 355 2.31 -17.95 -17.06
C MET A 355 3.63 -18.65 -16.68
N PHE A 356 4.39 -19.07 -17.69
CA PHE A 356 5.74 -19.65 -17.52
C PHE A 356 6.87 -18.70 -17.95
N GLY A 357 6.54 -17.57 -18.60
CA GLY A 357 7.52 -16.61 -19.12
C GLY A 357 8.14 -15.71 -18.06
N ARG A 358 9.37 -15.24 -18.31
CA ARG A 358 10.11 -14.27 -17.47
C ARG A 358 10.29 -14.69 -16.01
N MET A 359 10.35 -15.99 -15.75
CA MET A 359 10.59 -16.55 -14.42
C MET A 359 11.60 -17.70 -14.47
N ARG A 360 12.30 -17.94 -13.35
CA ARG A 360 13.23 -19.07 -13.22
C ARG A 360 12.45 -20.39 -13.15
N PRO A 361 12.97 -21.51 -13.68
CA PRO A 361 12.25 -22.80 -13.70
C PRO A 361 11.75 -23.28 -12.33
N VAL A 362 12.51 -23.03 -11.26
CA VAL A 362 12.10 -23.34 -9.87
C VAL A 362 10.83 -22.60 -9.40
N ASN A 363 10.41 -21.56 -10.11
CA ASN A 363 9.20 -20.79 -9.83
C ASN A 363 8.05 -21.15 -10.78
N PHE A 364 8.22 -22.10 -11.70
CA PHE A 364 7.15 -22.46 -12.63
C PHE A 364 5.89 -22.93 -11.88
N PRO A 365 4.69 -22.67 -12.43
CA PRO A 365 3.43 -23.13 -11.86
C PRO A 365 3.42 -24.60 -11.49
N THR A 366 4.00 -25.45 -12.34
CA THR A 366 4.14 -26.90 -12.10
C THR A 366 4.83 -27.21 -10.77
N ILE A 367 5.99 -26.59 -10.51
CA ILE A 367 6.73 -26.76 -9.26
C ILE A 367 5.97 -26.18 -8.07
N ARG A 368 5.35 -25.00 -8.24
CA ARG A 368 4.61 -24.32 -7.18
C ARG A 368 3.33 -25.07 -6.80
N ILE A 369 2.64 -25.69 -7.75
CA ILE A 369 1.49 -26.55 -7.51
C ILE A 369 1.91 -27.82 -6.76
N ALA A 370 2.99 -28.48 -7.18
CA ALA A 370 3.52 -29.65 -6.47
C ALA A 370 3.87 -29.29 -5.01
N GLN A 371 4.54 -28.16 -4.79
CA GLN A 371 4.86 -27.71 -3.43
C GLN A 371 3.61 -27.37 -2.60
N LEU A 372 2.60 -26.72 -3.20
CA LEU A 372 1.32 -26.44 -2.53
C LEU A 372 0.64 -27.75 -2.11
N ALA A 373 0.60 -28.76 -2.99
CA ALA A 373 0.06 -30.08 -2.67
C ALA A 373 0.76 -30.68 -1.43
N GLN A 374 2.08 -30.57 -1.35
CA GLN A 374 2.87 -31.07 -0.22
C GLN A 374 2.61 -30.30 1.08
N VAL A 375 2.35 -28.99 1.02
CA VAL A 375 1.90 -28.23 2.20
C VAL A 375 0.55 -28.77 2.69
N LEU A 376 -0.40 -28.99 1.78
CA LEU A 376 -1.73 -29.50 2.12
C LEU A 376 -1.67 -30.88 2.77
N MET A 377 -0.85 -31.78 2.24
CA MET A 377 -0.65 -33.11 2.83
C MET A 377 -0.03 -33.00 4.22
N ARG A 378 1.02 -32.19 4.37
CA ARG A 378 1.74 -32.02 5.65
C ARG A 378 0.87 -31.40 6.75
N THR A 379 0.04 -30.41 6.41
CA THR A 379 -0.88 -29.78 7.37
C THR A 379 -2.22 -30.52 7.49
N GLN A 380 -2.38 -31.63 6.76
CA GLN A 380 -3.63 -32.36 6.59
C GLN A 380 -4.82 -31.48 6.14
N GLY A 381 -4.55 -30.30 5.57
CA GLY A 381 -5.53 -29.30 5.19
C GLY A 381 -6.28 -28.62 6.35
N ALA A 382 -5.87 -28.79 7.61
CA ALA A 382 -6.55 -28.17 8.75
C ALA A 382 -6.13 -26.70 8.95
N PHE A 383 -4.85 -26.38 8.66
CA PHE A 383 -4.23 -25.06 8.79
C PHE A 383 -4.36 -24.34 10.14
N ALA A 384 -4.96 -24.98 11.16
CA ALA A 384 -5.07 -24.42 12.50
C ALA A 384 -3.70 -24.10 13.09
N ASP A 385 -2.71 -24.98 12.88
CA ASP A 385 -1.34 -24.78 13.36
C ASP A 385 -0.66 -23.59 12.69
N LEU A 386 -0.88 -23.37 11.38
CA LEU A 386 -0.38 -22.18 10.68
C LEU A 386 -1.00 -20.89 11.24
N LEU A 387 -2.27 -20.95 11.64
CA LEU A 387 -2.99 -19.81 12.21
C LEU A 387 -2.63 -19.56 13.67
N ASN A 388 -2.12 -20.57 14.39
CA ASN A 388 -1.83 -20.51 15.82
C ASN A 388 -0.34 -20.34 16.16
N ALA A 389 0.56 -20.52 15.19
CA ALA A 389 2.00 -20.36 15.42
C ALA A 389 2.37 -18.92 15.80
N ASP A 390 3.22 -18.79 16.82
CA ASP A 390 3.69 -17.51 17.35
C ASP A 390 5.07 -17.12 16.81
N GLN A 391 5.80 -18.09 16.26
CA GLN A 391 7.19 -17.94 15.89
C GLN A 391 7.44 -18.31 14.42
N VAL A 392 8.20 -17.47 13.72
CA VAL A 392 8.58 -17.69 12.32
C VAL A 392 9.27 -19.05 12.07
N PRO A 393 10.16 -19.56 12.95
CA PRO A 393 10.71 -20.91 12.81
C PRO A 393 9.66 -22.02 12.72
N GLU A 394 8.57 -21.97 13.49
CA GLU A 394 7.49 -22.96 13.47
C GLU A 394 6.76 -22.94 12.12
N LEU A 395 6.44 -21.73 11.62
CA LEU A 395 5.86 -21.54 10.29
C LEU A 395 6.78 -22.05 9.19
N ARG A 396 8.09 -21.79 9.28
CA ARG A 396 9.07 -22.28 8.31
C ARG A 396 9.17 -23.79 8.32
N GLU A 397 9.08 -24.43 9.48
CA GLU A 397 9.08 -25.88 9.60
C GLU A 397 7.85 -26.47 8.90
N MET A 398 6.65 -25.94 9.16
CA MET A 398 5.43 -26.39 8.49
C MET A 398 5.47 -26.17 6.96
N LEU A 399 6.11 -25.11 6.50
CA LEU A 399 6.30 -24.79 5.09
C LEU A 399 7.52 -25.48 4.46
N ASP A 400 8.25 -26.30 5.21
CA ASP A 400 9.45 -26.95 4.71
C ASP A 400 9.14 -28.16 3.82
N VAL A 401 8.68 -27.89 2.60
CA VAL A 401 8.20 -28.92 1.68
C VAL A 401 9.09 -29.06 0.45
N THR A 402 9.09 -30.26 -0.11
CA THR A 402 9.79 -30.63 -1.35
C THR A 402 8.78 -31.25 -2.31
N ALA A 403 8.79 -30.82 -3.58
CA ALA A 403 7.93 -31.43 -4.60
C ALA A 403 8.23 -32.94 -4.75
N SER A 404 7.24 -33.71 -5.22
CA SER A 404 7.38 -35.16 -5.43
C SER A 404 8.52 -35.54 -6.37
N ASP A 405 8.94 -36.81 -6.32
CA ASP A 405 10.17 -37.32 -6.95
C ASP A 405 10.26 -37.02 -8.45
N TYR A 406 9.14 -37.04 -9.18
CA TYR A 406 9.08 -36.70 -10.60
C TYR A 406 9.72 -35.33 -10.91
N TRP A 407 9.48 -34.36 -10.03
CA TRP A 407 9.98 -32.99 -10.16
C TRP A 407 11.47 -32.86 -9.86
N THR A 408 12.14 -33.89 -9.34
CA THR A 408 13.60 -33.84 -9.18
C THR A 408 14.30 -33.67 -10.52
N THR A 409 13.83 -34.35 -11.55
CA THR A 409 14.37 -34.32 -12.92
C THR A 409 13.54 -33.53 -13.90
N HIS A 410 12.47 -32.84 -13.46
CA HIS A 410 11.56 -32.10 -14.33
C HIS A 410 11.24 -30.70 -13.79
N TYR A 411 11.01 -29.75 -14.70
CA TYR A 411 10.35 -28.49 -14.38
C TYR A 411 8.99 -28.35 -15.06
N ARG A 412 8.74 -29.15 -16.10
CA ARG A 412 7.48 -29.29 -16.82
C ARG A 412 7.28 -30.78 -17.10
N PHE A 413 6.05 -31.20 -17.30
CA PHE A 413 5.77 -32.56 -17.72
C PHE A 413 6.49 -32.89 -19.04
N ASP A 414 6.98 -34.12 -19.15
CA ASP A 414 7.69 -34.70 -20.30
C ASP A 414 8.91 -33.90 -20.79
N ALA A 415 9.47 -33.05 -19.92
CA ALA A 415 10.63 -32.22 -20.23
C ALA A 415 11.77 -32.47 -19.23
N PRO A 416 12.60 -33.50 -19.46
CA PRO A 416 13.73 -33.85 -18.60
C PRO A 416 14.70 -32.69 -18.44
N ALA A 417 15.26 -32.58 -17.24
CA ALA A 417 16.22 -31.57 -16.85
C ALA A 417 17.23 -32.17 -15.85
N GLU A 418 18.30 -31.42 -15.58
CA GLU A 418 19.28 -31.79 -14.58
C GLU A 418 18.63 -32.02 -13.21
N ALA A 419 18.98 -33.14 -12.58
CA ALA A 419 18.44 -33.56 -11.30
C ALA A 419 18.74 -32.52 -10.20
N ARG A 420 17.69 -31.92 -9.65
CA ARG A 420 17.75 -31.00 -8.51
C ARG A 420 16.49 -31.08 -7.68
N THR A 421 16.63 -31.24 -6.37
CA THR A 421 15.53 -31.17 -5.41
C THR A 421 14.79 -29.84 -5.51
N LYS A 422 13.45 -29.89 -5.60
CA LYS A 422 12.59 -28.70 -5.74
C LYS A 422 11.95 -28.34 -4.40
N ARG A 423 12.79 -27.98 -3.43
CA ARG A 423 12.37 -27.50 -2.11
C ARG A 423 11.83 -26.07 -2.18
N LEU A 424 10.79 -25.74 -1.42
CA LEU A 424 10.21 -24.37 -1.37
C LEU A 424 11.28 -23.35 -0.94
N GLY A 425 12.09 -23.74 0.04
CA GLY A 425 13.19 -22.95 0.57
C GLY A 425 12.75 -21.77 1.43
N ARG A 426 13.70 -21.23 2.20
CA ARG A 426 13.43 -20.16 3.19
C ARG A 426 12.78 -18.93 2.58
N ALA A 427 13.26 -18.46 1.42
CA ALA A 427 12.70 -17.28 0.77
C ALA A 427 11.24 -17.50 0.30
N GLY A 428 10.90 -18.72 -0.14
CA GLY A 428 9.53 -19.09 -0.50
C GLY A 428 8.62 -19.17 0.72
N ALA A 429 9.09 -19.78 1.81
CA ALA A 429 8.36 -19.83 3.07
C ALA A 429 8.10 -18.42 3.63
N ASP A 430 9.15 -17.57 3.69
CA ASP A 430 9.03 -16.18 4.15
C ASP A 430 8.02 -15.39 3.30
N HIS A 431 8.01 -15.59 1.97
CA HIS A 431 7.04 -14.96 1.08
C HIS A 431 5.60 -15.37 1.40
N ILE A 432 5.34 -16.66 1.67
CA ILE A 432 4.03 -17.17 2.04
C ILE A 432 3.59 -16.62 3.40
N ILE A 433 4.50 -16.57 4.38
CA ILE A 433 4.20 -16.00 5.70
C ILE A 433 3.74 -14.54 5.55
N ILE A 434 4.49 -13.74 4.79
CA ILE A 434 4.21 -12.31 4.58
C ILE A 434 2.91 -12.09 3.79
N ASN A 435 2.65 -12.89 2.75
CA ASN A 435 1.59 -12.59 1.78
C ASN A 435 0.31 -13.42 1.93
N ALA A 436 0.32 -14.49 2.74
CA ALA A 436 -0.87 -15.30 3.03
C ALA A 436 -1.15 -15.37 4.53
N ILE A 437 -0.19 -15.84 5.33
CA ILE A 437 -0.45 -16.17 6.74
C ILE A 437 -0.71 -14.90 7.55
N VAL A 438 0.17 -13.90 7.47
CA VAL A 438 0.05 -12.64 8.21
C VAL A 438 -1.24 -11.87 7.86
N PRO A 439 -1.59 -11.64 6.57
CA PRO A 439 -2.85 -10.99 6.22
C PRO A 439 -4.08 -11.76 6.70
N THR A 440 -4.05 -13.10 6.64
CA THR A 440 -5.16 -13.92 7.12
C THR A 440 -5.31 -13.85 8.62
N LEU A 441 -4.20 -13.90 9.35
CA LEU A 441 -4.19 -13.79 10.80
C LEU A 441 -4.73 -12.44 11.26
N PHE A 442 -4.28 -11.35 10.64
CA PHE A 442 -4.75 -10.00 10.95
C PHE A 442 -6.24 -9.83 10.63
N ALA A 443 -6.71 -10.35 9.48
CA ALA A 443 -8.11 -10.30 9.09
C ALA A 443 -9.02 -11.04 10.09
N LEU A 444 -8.66 -12.27 10.44
CA LEU A 444 -9.41 -13.09 11.39
C LEU A 444 -9.41 -12.46 12.78
N GLY A 445 -8.29 -11.87 13.22
CA GLY A 445 -8.21 -11.12 14.46
C GLY A 445 -9.20 -9.95 14.50
N ARG A 446 -9.26 -9.16 13.42
CA ARG A 446 -10.25 -8.07 13.29
C ARG A 446 -11.69 -8.57 13.32
N ILE A 447 -12.02 -9.60 12.54
CA ILE A 447 -13.37 -10.18 12.48
C ILE A 447 -13.82 -10.68 13.87
N ARG A 448 -12.90 -11.28 14.63
CA ARG A 448 -13.18 -11.87 15.95
C ARG A 448 -13.02 -10.89 17.10
N ALA A 449 -12.63 -9.64 16.82
CA ALA A 449 -12.21 -8.66 17.83
C ALA A 449 -11.12 -9.20 18.79
N ASP A 450 -10.20 -9.99 18.24
CA ASP A 450 -9.07 -10.58 18.95
C ASP A 450 -7.78 -9.78 18.67
N GLN A 451 -7.45 -8.89 19.61
CA GLN A 451 -6.26 -8.05 19.53
C GLN A 451 -4.97 -8.85 19.59
N ALA A 452 -4.93 -9.94 20.36
CA ALA A 452 -3.73 -10.77 20.46
C ALA A 452 -3.38 -11.41 19.11
N MET A 453 -4.42 -11.80 18.35
CA MET A 453 -4.24 -12.33 17.00
C MET A 453 -3.71 -11.27 16.01
N THR A 454 -4.22 -10.03 16.06
CA THR A 454 -3.70 -8.94 15.22
C THR A 454 -2.27 -8.55 15.60
N ASP A 455 -1.96 -8.49 16.89
CA ASP A 455 -0.62 -8.16 17.38
C ASP A 455 0.39 -9.24 16.99
N ARG A 456 -0.02 -10.51 17.04
CA ARG A 456 0.81 -11.63 16.56
C ARG A 456 1.14 -11.51 15.09
N ALA A 457 0.17 -11.15 14.25
CA ALA A 457 0.42 -10.94 12.82
C ALA A 457 1.49 -9.87 12.57
N MET A 458 1.46 -8.79 13.34
CA MET A 458 2.47 -7.73 13.28
C MET A 458 3.83 -8.22 13.80
N CYS A 459 3.86 -8.95 14.92
CA CYS A 459 5.08 -9.51 15.49
C CYS A 459 5.78 -10.48 14.52
N LEU A 460 5.03 -11.31 13.78
CA LEU A 460 5.61 -12.19 12.76
C LEU A 460 6.35 -11.40 11.66
N LEU A 461 5.84 -10.23 11.25
CA LEU A 461 6.53 -9.36 10.28
C LEU A 461 7.81 -8.75 10.85
N GLU A 462 7.86 -8.47 12.14
CA GLU A 462 9.06 -7.95 12.81
C GLU A 462 10.16 -9.01 12.93
N GLN A 463 9.78 -10.29 13.10
CA GLN A 463 10.72 -11.42 13.18
C GLN A 463 11.31 -11.81 11.81
N LEU A 464 10.67 -11.43 10.71
CA LEU A 464 11.07 -11.81 9.35
C LEU A 464 12.08 -10.81 8.76
N PRO A 465 13.04 -11.28 7.94
CA PRO A 465 13.86 -10.39 7.13
C PRO A 465 13.02 -9.71 6.04
N PRO A 466 13.44 -8.54 5.53
CA PRO A 466 12.76 -7.89 4.40
C PRO A 466 12.78 -8.76 3.15
N GLU A 467 11.70 -8.70 2.36
CA GLU A 467 11.67 -9.32 1.03
C GLU A 467 12.77 -8.73 0.12
N SER A 468 13.32 -9.54 -0.78
CA SER A 468 14.29 -9.05 -1.77
C SER A 468 13.57 -8.56 -3.01
N ASN A 469 13.43 -7.24 -3.17
CA ASN A 469 12.91 -6.62 -4.39
C ASN A 469 13.67 -5.35 -4.75
N SER A 470 13.56 -4.91 -6.01
CA SER A 470 14.27 -3.73 -6.51
C SER A 470 13.87 -2.44 -5.80
N ILE A 471 12.59 -2.29 -5.41
CA ILE A 471 12.08 -1.10 -4.73
C ILE A 471 12.75 -0.92 -3.36
N LEU A 472 12.89 -1.99 -2.57
CA LEU A 472 13.58 -1.94 -1.27
C LEU A 472 15.08 -1.70 -1.42
N LYS A 473 15.70 -2.22 -2.49
CA LYS A 473 17.10 -1.90 -2.83
C LYS A 473 17.27 -0.42 -3.16
N GLU A 474 16.37 0.17 -3.94
CA GLU A 474 16.41 1.62 -4.23
C GLU A 474 16.18 2.46 -2.97
N TRP A 475 15.23 2.10 -2.10
CA TRP A 475 15.07 2.77 -0.80
C TRP A 475 16.36 2.75 0.03
N GLY A 476 17.05 1.60 0.09
CA GLY A 476 18.33 1.47 0.78
C GLY A 476 19.42 2.39 0.20
N ARG A 477 19.48 2.56 -1.13
CA ARG A 477 20.39 3.53 -1.78
C ARG A 477 20.11 4.97 -1.41
N HIS A 478 18.88 5.28 -1.01
CA HIS A 478 18.47 6.60 -0.53
C HIS A 478 18.52 6.72 1.01
N GLY A 479 19.23 5.81 1.69
CA GLY A 479 19.45 5.87 3.14
C GLY A 479 18.34 5.25 3.98
N LEU A 480 17.27 4.72 3.37
CA LEU A 480 16.16 4.06 4.07
C LEU A 480 16.18 2.57 3.82
N SER A 481 16.99 1.84 4.59
CA SER A 481 17.04 0.39 4.51
C SER A 481 15.91 -0.26 5.32
N ALA A 482 15.38 -1.37 4.81
CA ALA A 482 14.52 -2.24 5.58
C ALA A 482 15.39 -3.26 6.33
N ASP A 483 15.16 -3.38 7.63
CA ASP A 483 15.78 -4.33 8.56
C ASP A 483 14.87 -5.55 8.81
N THR A 484 13.55 -5.34 8.74
CA THR A 484 12.52 -6.37 8.93
C THR A 484 11.54 -6.40 7.76
N ALA A 485 10.74 -7.46 7.67
CA ALA A 485 9.61 -7.53 6.73
C ALA A 485 8.59 -6.43 7.04
N ALA A 486 8.32 -6.13 8.31
CA ALA A 486 7.45 -5.03 8.74
C ALA A 486 7.86 -3.71 8.06
N ARG A 487 9.14 -3.31 8.22
CA ARG A 487 9.67 -2.08 7.61
C ARG A 487 9.67 -2.14 6.09
N GLY A 488 10.01 -3.30 5.51
CA GLY A 488 9.95 -3.50 4.06
C GLY A 488 8.54 -3.33 3.49
N GLN A 489 7.54 -3.93 4.13
CA GLN A 489 6.14 -3.81 3.75
C GLN A 489 5.64 -2.36 3.86
N ALA A 490 6.03 -1.63 4.93
CA ALA A 490 5.72 -0.21 5.09
C ALA A 490 6.31 0.64 3.95
N LEU A 491 7.58 0.44 3.59
CA LEU A 491 8.24 1.17 2.52
C LEU A 491 7.64 0.89 1.13
N LEU A 492 7.16 -0.34 0.89
CA LEU A 492 6.42 -0.68 -0.32
C LEU A 492 5.06 0.05 -0.38
N GLU A 493 4.36 0.13 0.75
CA GLU A 493 3.10 0.89 0.85
C GLU A 493 3.34 2.38 0.64
N LEU A 494 4.31 2.96 1.35
CA LEU A 494 4.69 4.36 1.23
C LEU A 494 4.99 4.73 -0.23
N LYS A 495 5.80 3.91 -0.91
CA LYS A 495 6.13 4.12 -2.31
C LYS A 495 4.88 4.12 -3.19
N SER A 496 4.04 3.11 -3.07
CA SER A 496 2.91 2.88 -3.98
C SER A 496 1.71 3.78 -3.71
N ARG A 497 1.40 4.09 -2.44
CA ARG A 497 0.19 4.84 -2.04
C ARG A 497 0.41 6.31 -1.74
N TYR A 498 1.64 6.71 -1.42
CA TYR A 498 1.96 8.11 -1.19
C TYR A 498 2.85 8.67 -2.29
N CYS A 499 4.04 8.10 -2.49
CA CYS A 499 5.04 8.71 -3.36
C CYS A 499 4.62 8.70 -4.84
N MET A 500 4.06 7.60 -5.34
CA MET A 500 3.59 7.50 -6.73
C MET A 500 2.36 8.38 -7.01
N ALA A 501 1.52 8.60 -5.99
CA ALA A 501 0.36 9.48 -6.05
C ALA A 501 0.68 10.93 -5.66
N ARG A 502 1.97 11.26 -5.43
CA ARG A 502 2.44 12.59 -4.98
C ARG A 502 1.70 13.16 -3.76
N ARG A 503 1.26 12.30 -2.82
CA ARG A 503 0.56 12.71 -1.58
C ARG A 503 1.49 13.27 -0.51
N CYS A 504 2.42 14.16 -0.87
CA CYS A 504 3.44 14.67 0.05
C CYS A 504 2.86 15.47 1.23
N LEU A 505 1.74 16.17 1.03
CA LEU A 505 1.01 16.92 2.08
C LEU A 505 0.31 16.00 3.12
N TYR A 506 0.18 14.71 2.79
CA TYR A 506 -0.41 13.70 3.67
C TYR A 506 0.65 12.71 4.20
N CYS A 507 1.91 12.90 3.82
CA CYS A 507 3.01 12.05 4.23
C CYS A 507 3.80 12.75 5.33
N ALA A 508 4.08 12.07 6.45
CA ALA A 508 4.84 12.67 7.55
C ALA A 508 6.22 13.22 7.11
N ILE A 509 6.86 12.58 6.11
CA ILE A 509 8.11 13.06 5.52
C ILE A 509 7.90 14.41 4.83
N GLY A 510 6.90 14.52 3.97
CA GLY A 510 6.61 15.76 3.25
C GLY A 510 6.24 16.89 4.21
N ASN A 511 5.39 16.58 5.19
CA ASN A 511 4.96 17.54 6.22
C ASN A 511 6.14 18.01 7.07
N GLN A 512 7.01 17.11 7.52
CA GLN A 512 8.20 17.51 8.27
C GLN A 512 9.10 18.44 7.46
N LEU A 513 9.32 18.13 6.17
CA LEU A 513 10.14 18.98 5.30
C LEU A 513 9.53 20.38 5.13
N LEU A 514 8.21 20.48 4.93
CA LEU A 514 7.50 21.76 4.80
C LEU A 514 7.49 22.56 6.11
N HIS A 515 7.16 21.92 7.24
CA HIS A 515 7.11 22.58 8.55
C HIS A 515 8.47 23.10 9.02
N SER A 516 9.56 22.38 8.70
CA SER A 516 10.92 22.78 9.10
C SER A 516 11.37 24.11 8.50
N ILE A 517 10.70 24.60 7.45
CA ILE A 517 10.96 25.90 6.85
C ILE A 517 10.35 26.99 7.73
N VAL A 518 9.06 26.85 8.04
CA VAL A 518 8.31 27.86 8.82
C VAL A 518 8.91 28.09 10.20
N GLN A 519 9.38 27.04 10.89
CA GLN A 519 9.98 27.20 12.22
C GLN A 519 11.30 27.99 12.20
N ARG A 520 12.04 27.98 11.09
CA ARG A 520 13.30 28.73 10.96
C ARG A 520 13.09 30.23 10.77
N ASP A 521 11.95 30.62 10.22
CA ASP A 521 11.64 32.03 9.95
C ASP A 521 10.90 32.71 11.12
N VAL A 522 10.49 31.93 12.13
CA VAL A 522 9.75 32.41 13.31
C VAL A 522 10.64 32.51 14.57
N GLU A 523 11.80 31.83 14.60
CA GLU A 523 12.79 32.04 15.65
C GLU A 523 13.68 33.26 15.32
N PRO A 524 13.86 34.21 16.26
CA PRO A 524 14.54 35.49 16.03
C PRO A 524 16.06 35.40 15.83
#